data_AF-A0A168HCV7-F1
#
_entry.id   AF-A0A168HCV7-F1
#
_cell.length_a   1.000
_cell.length_b   1.000
_cell.length_c   1.000
_cell.angle_alpha   90.00
_cell.angle_beta   90.00
_cell.angle_gamma   90.00
#
_symmetry.space_group_name_H-M   'P 1'
#
loop_
_entity.id
_entity.type
_entity.pdbx_description
1 polymer ?
#
loop_
_entity_poly.entity_id
_entity_poly.type
_entity_poly.pdbx_seq_one_letter_code
_entity_poly.pdbx_strand_id
1 'polypeptide(L)' 'DVQNWLRSLRLHKYGHAFIGLEWQQVIRMSDQDMIDAGVNTIGARRKLLKVF' A
#
# COMPACT_ATOMS: atom_id res chain seq x y z
N ASP A 1 -7.73 -7.68 -6.28
CA ASP A 1 -6.71 -8.33 -5.44
C ASP A 1 -5.54 -7.38 -5.22
N VAL A 2 -5.39 -6.91 -3.98
CA VAL A 2 -4.35 -5.95 -3.58
C VAL A 2 -2.95 -6.48 -3.89
N GLN A 3 -2.71 -7.80 -3.80
CA GLN A 3 -1.39 -8.39 -4.08
C GLN A 3 -0.99 -8.25 -5.55
N ASN A 4 -1.93 -8.50 -6.48
CA ASN A 4 -1.66 -8.37 -7.92
C ASN A 4 -1.44 -6.91 -8.33
N TRP A 5 -2.16 -5.98 -7.71
CA TRP A 5 -1.92 -4.54 -7.88
C TRP A 5 -0.54 -4.11 -7.35
N LEU A 6 -0.14 -4.57 -6.17
CA LEU A 6 1.20 -4.29 -5.64
C LEU A 6 2.31 -4.87 -6.54
N ARG A 7 2.09 -6.01 -7.20
CA ARG A 7 3.04 -6.57 -8.17
C ARG A 7 3.23 -5.65 -9.38
N SER A 8 2.17 -5.09 -9.95
CA SER A 8 2.27 -4.16 -11.09
C SER A 8 3.05 -2.89 -10.73
N LEU A 9 2.94 -2.43 -9.48
CA LEU A 9 3.68 -1.28 -8.96
C LEU A 9 5.10 -1.62 -8.48
N ARG A 10 5.51 -2.90 -8.48
CA ARG A 10 6.75 -3.40 -7.86
C ARG A 10 6.85 -3.09 -6.36
N LEU A 11 5.71 -3.12 -5.67
CA LEU A 11 5.57 -2.87 -4.23
C LEU A 11 5.11 -4.12 -3.45
N HIS A 12 5.11 -5.29 -4.08
CA HIS A 12 4.69 -6.57 -3.49
C HIS A 12 5.46 -6.97 -2.21
N LYS A 13 6.64 -6.39 -1.95
CA LYS A 13 7.32 -6.53 -0.65
C LYS A 13 6.47 -6.04 0.54
N TYR A 14 5.58 -5.07 0.32
CA TYR A 14 4.68 -4.52 1.33
C TYR A 14 3.34 -5.28 1.38
N GLY A 15 3.23 -6.42 0.69
CA GLY A 15 1.99 -7.20 0.67
C GLY A 15 1.47 -7.55 2.07
N HIS A 16 2.38 -7.72 3.04
CA HIS A 16 2.04 -7.99 4.44
C HIS A 16 1.28 -6.84 5.12
N ALA A 17 1.54 -5.58 4.72
CA ALA A 17 0.90 -4.39 5.27
C ALA A 17 -0.58 -4.29 4.90
N PHE A 18 -1.03 -5.07 3.91
CA PHE A 18 -2.40 -5.00 3.38
C PHE A 18 -3.11 -6.37 3.38
N ILE A 19 -2.63 -7.33 4.17
CA ILE A 19 -3.30 -8.63 4.33
C ILE A 19 -4.66 -8.42 4.98
N GLY A 20 -5.70 -8.99 4.37
CA GLY A 20 -7.07 -8.88 4.87
C GLY A 20 -7.74 -7.52 4.60
N LEU A 21 -7.04 -6.59 3.93
CA LEU A 21 -7.63 -5.34 3.46
C LEU A 21 -8.17 -5.51 2.03
N GLU A 22 -9.40 -5.04 1.87
CA GLU A 22 -9.98 -4.82 0.55
C GLU A 22 -9.37 -3.57 -0.09
N TRP A 23 -9.34 -3.53 -1.42
CA TRP A 23 -8.72 -2.41 -2.15
C TRP A 23 -9.36 -1.06 -1.80
N GLN A 24 -10.67 -1.01 -1.53
CA GLN A 24 -11.39 0.19 -1.10
C GLN A 24 -10.95 0.70 0.28
N GLN A 25 -10.37 -0.16 1.12
CA GLN A 25 -9.78 0.26 2.39
C GLN A 25 -8.39 0.84 2.15
N VAL A 26 -7.61 0.23 1.26
CA VAL A 26 -6.26 0.69 0.91
C VAL A 26 -6.27 2.10 0.31
N ILE A 27 -7.25 2.42 -0.56
CA ILE A 27 -7.35 3.77 -1.16
C ILE A 27 -7.70 4.88 -0.14
N ARG A 28 -8.27 4.50 1.01
CA ARG A 28 -8.66 5.45 2.06
C ARG A 28 -7.55 5.68 3.09
N MET A 29 -6.44 4.94 2.99
CA MET A 29 -5.32 5.06 3.90
C MET A 29 -4.57 6.38 3.69
N SER A 30 -4.24 7.04 4.79
CA SER A 30 -3.35 8.19 4.86
C SER A 30 -1.88 7.77 4.86
N ASP A 31 -0.96 8.74 4.73
CA ASP A 31 0.49 8.47 4.87
C ASP A 31 0.81 7.84 6.23
N GLN A 32 0.11 8.28 7.28
CA GLN A 32 0.29 7.75 8.64
C GLN A 32 -0.18 6.30 8.74
N ASP A 33 -1.35 5.98 8.18
CA ASP A 33 -1.85 4.59 8.16
C ASP A 33 -0.88 3.65 7.43
N MET A 34 -0.24 4.15 6.36
CA MET A 34 0.79 3.38 5.64
C MET A 34 2.08 3.20 6.44
N ILE A 35 2.47 4.17 7.26
CA ILE A 35 3.60 4.03 8.20
C ILE A 35 3.27 2.97 9.24
N ASP A 36 2.09 3.06 9.85
CA ASP A 36 1.63 2.14 10.90
C ASP A 36 1.49 0.70 10.39
N ALA A 37 1.13 0.53 9.12
CA ALA A 37 1.08 -0.76 8.44
C ALA A 37 2.47 -1.32 8.03
N GLY A 38 3.55 -0.55 8.20
CA GLY A 38 4.93 -0.98 7.94
C GLY A 38 5.55 -0.50 6.62
N VAL A 39 4.91 0.43 5.90
CA VAL A 39 5.45 1.06 4.68
C VAL A 39 6.32 2.27 5.04
N ASN A 40 7.49 2.00 5.63
CA ASN A 40 8.37 3.06 6.14
C ASN A 40 9.08 3.89 5.06
N THR A 41 9.18 3.38 3.84
CA THR A 41 9.86 4.07 2.73
C THR A 41 8.96 5.15 2.12
N ILE A 42 9.36 6.42 2.24
CA ILE A 42 8.64 7.59 1.69
C ILE A 42 8.31 7.43 0.21
N GLY A 43 9.27 6.94 -0.59
CA GLY A 43 9.06 6.72 -2.04
C GLY A 43 7.96 5.69 -2.34
N ALA A 44 7.84 4.65 -1.50
CA ALA A 44 6.78 3.65 -1.64
C ALA A 44 5.42 4.25 -1.31
N ARG A 45 5.31 4.99 -0.19
CA ARG A 45 4.06 5.66 0.21
C ARG A 45 3.59 6.66 -0.83
N ARG A 46 4.48 7.54 -1.30
CA ARG A 46 4.16 8.49 -2.39
C ARG A 46 3.69 7.79 -3.65
N LYS A 47 4.24 6.60 -3.96
CA LYS A 47 3.81 5.81 -5.12
C LYS A 47 2.42 5.20 -4.90
N LEU A 48 2.12 4.71 -3.70
CA LEU A 48 0.80 4.15 -3.36
C LEU A 48 -0.28 5.26 -3.36
N LEU A 49 0.01 6.39 -2.72
CA LEU A 49 -0.89 7.55 -2.62
C LEU A 49 -1.16 8.26 -3.95
N LYS A 50 -0.30 8.08 -4.97
CA LYS A 50 -0.49 8.68 -6.31
C LYS A 50 -1.33 7.80 -7.23
N VAL A 51 -1.39 6.49 -6.97
CA VAL A 51 -2.08 5.52 -7.83
C VAL A 51 -3.58 5.41 -7.47
N PHE A 52 -3.99 6.06 -6.38
CA PHE A 52 -5.38 6.22 -5.95
C PHE A 52 -5.76 7.68 -5.94
#